data_AF-A0A3R9PLU9-F1
#
_entry.id   AF-A0A3R9PLU9-F1
#
_cell.length_a   1.000
_cell.length_b   1.000
_cell.length_c   1.000
_cell.angle_alpha   90.00
_cell.angle_beta   90.00
_cell.angle_gamma   90.00
#
_symmetry.space_group_name_H-M   'P 1'
#
loop_
_entity.id
_entity.type
_entity.pdbx_description
1 polymer ?
#
loop_
_entity_poly.entity_id
_entity_poly.type
_entity_poly.pdbx_seq_one_letter_code
_entity_poly.pdbx_strand_id
1 'polypeptide(L)' 'MSFNLPVNPRISFRGFRRRGEYNRDGWGLTFYPDESAQIFKEPLKAGGSALSEFLKNYTEIKSKMCAYCQELYGSKY' A
#
# COMPACT_ATOMS: atom_id res chain seq x y z
N MET A 1 -4.44 -8.69 -4.31
CA MET A 1 -4.70 -9.68 -3.23
C MET A 1 -5.72 -9.06 -2.30
N SER A 2 -6.83 -9.75 -2.06
CA SER A 2 -7.89 -9.35 -1.14
C SER A 2 -7.98 -10.43 -0.07
N PHE A 3 -7.78 -10.09 1.20
CA PHE A 3 -7.81 -11.03 2.31
C PHE A 3 -9.05 -10.76 3.17
N ASN A 4 -9.86 -11.79 3.40
CA ASN A 4 -11.02 -11.75 4.29
C ASN A 4 -10.66 -12.17 5.74
N LEU A 5 -9.37 -12.15 6.08
CA LEU A 5 -8.84 -12.47 7.40
C LEU A 5 -8.02 -11.28 7.89
N PRO A 6 -8.03 -10.95 9.20
CA PRO A 6 -7.23 -9.86 9.75
C PRO A 6 -5.75 -10.08 9.45
N VAL A 7 -5.24 -9.35 8.48
CA VAL A 7 -3.82 -9.35 8.12
C VAL A 7 -3.13 -8.27 8.93
N ASN A 8 -2.01 -8.59 9.58
CA ASN A 8 -1.18 -7.56 10.21
C ASN A 8 -0.54 -6.70 9.10
N PRO A 9 -0.98 -5.45 8.90
CA PRO A 9 -0.56 -4.66 7.75
C PRO A 9 0.94 -4.30 7.79
N ARG A 10 1.62 -4.39 8.95
CA ARG A 10 3.08 -4.15 9.05
C ARG A 10 3.90 -5.16 8.25
N ILE A 11 3.61 -6.46 8.39
CA ILE A 11 4.36 -7.53 7.67
C ILE A 11 4.05 -7.45 6.18
N SER A 12 2.77 -7.22 5.87
CA SER A 12 2.28 -7.09 4.50
C SER A 12 2.95 -5.91 3.79
N PHE A 13 2.92 -4.72 4.39
CA PHE A 13 3.38 -3.49 3.73
C PHE A 13 4.90 -3.43 3.53
N ARG A 14 5.72 -3.87 4.50
CA ARG A 14 7.18 -3.94 4.30
C ARG A 14 7.56 -4.89 3.16
N GLY A 15 6.88 -6.03 3.08
CA GLY A 15 7.03 -6.98 1.97
C GLY A 15 6.55 -6.40 0.63
N PHE A 16 5.44 -5.66 0.63
CA PHE A 16 4.92 -4.97 -0.56
C PHE A 16 5.86 -3.89 -1.05
N ARG A 17 6.39 -3.05 -0.17
CA ARG A 17 7.36 -2.01 -0.52
C ARG A 17 8.61 -2.60 -1.18
N ARG A 18 9.14 -3.71 -0.62
CA ARG A 18 10.29 -4.43 -1.21
C ARG A 18 9.99 -5.01 -2.59
N ARG A 19 8.81 -5.60 -2.80
CA ARG A 19 8.37 -6.09 -4.12
C ARG A 19 8.00 -4.96 -5.08
N GLY A 20 7.66 -3.80 -4.51
CA GLY A 20 7.25 -2.58 -5.20
C GLY A 20 8.40 -1.81 -5.85
N GLU A 21 9.66 -2.13 -5.57
CA GLU A 21 10.85 -1.42 -6.09
C GLU A 21 10.92 -1.35 -7.64
N TYR A 22 10.31 -2.33 -8.31
CA TYR A 22 10.25 -2.36 -9.78
C TYR A 22 9.12 -1.52 -10.38
N ASN A 23 8.19 -1.01 -9.55
CA ASN A 23 7.07 -0.19 -9.99
C ASN A 23 7.49 1.27 -10.00
N ARG A 24 7.87 1.77 -11.19
CA ARG A 24 8.32 3.15 -11.37
C ARG A 24 7.18 4.17 -11.28
N ASP A 25 5.95 3.73 -11.56
CA ASP A 25 4.83 4.64 -11.85
C ASP A 25 4.04 5.07 -10.62
N GLY A 26 4.16 4.34 -9.50
CA GLY A 26 3.46 4.68 -8.28
C GLY A 26 3.22 3.53 -7.31
N TRP A 27 2.58 3.87 -6.19
CA TRP A 27 2.06 2.90 -5.23
C TRP A 27 0.75 3.40 -4.62
N GLY A 28 -0.07 2.45 -4.16
CA GLY A 28 -1.30 2.73 -3.43
C GLY A 28 -1.55 1.71 -2.31
N LEU A 29 -1.96 2.19 -1.15
CA LEU A 29 -2.37 1.39 0.00
C LEU A 29 -3.81 1.76 0.38
N THR A 30 -4.70 0.77 0.39
CA THR A 30 -6.09 0.90 0.79
C THR A 30 -6.39 -0.01 1.97
N PHE A 31 -7.08 0.52 2.97
CA PHE A 31 -7.53 -0.26 4.14
C PHE A 31 -8.86 0.26 4.65
N TYR A 32 -9.53 -0.56 5.45
CA TYR A 32 -10.89 -0.35 5.93
C TYR A 32 -10.90 -0.43 7.46
N PRO A 33 -10.60 0.69 8.16
CA PRO A 33 -10.60 0.68 9.62
C PRO A 33 -12.00 0.45 10.20
N ASP A 34 -13.04 0.80 9.44
CA ASP A 34 -14.46 0.58 9.67
C ASP A 34 -15.13 0.22 8.32
N GLU A 35 -16.36 0.68 8.07
CA GLU A 35 -17.05 0.49 6.78
C GLU A 35 -16.61 1.49 5.68
N SER A 36 -15.67 2.40 5.99
CA SER A 36 -15.09 3.36 5.06
C SER A 36 -13.76 2.89 4.48
N ALA A 37 -13.47 3.30 3.25
CA ALA A 37 -12.18 3.07 2.60
C ALA A 37 -11.24 4.25 2.86
N GLN A 38 -10.07 3.99 3.43
CA GLN A 38 -8.96 4.93 3.47
C GLN A 38 -7.91 4.54 2.44
N ILE A 39 -7.46 5.52 1.64
CA ILE A 39 -6.55 5.30 0.51
C ILE A 39 -5.38 6.28 0.63
N PHE A 40 -4.16 5.73 0.62
CA PHE A 40 -2.93 6.47 0.39
C PHE A 40 -2.43 6.12 -1.01
N LYS A 41 -2.13 7.12 -1.85
CA LYS A 41 -1.53 6.89 -3.17
C LYS A 41 -0.53 7.97 -3.52
N GLU A 42 0.56 7.60 -4.18
CA GLU A 42 1.53 8.55 -4.73
C GLU A 42 2.07 8.07 -6.08
N PRO A 43 2.35 9.01 -7.01
CA PRO A 43 2.99 8.72 -8.29
C PRO A 43 4.52 8.64 -8.16
N LEU A 44 5.00 8.08 -7.04
CA LEU A 44 6.41 7.90 -6.73
C LEU A 44 6.68 6.44 -6.48
N LYS A 45 7.93 6.00 -6.58
CA LYS A 45 8.31 4.67 -6.08
C LYS A 45 8.11 4.60 -4.57
N ALA A 46 7.58 3.48 -4.09
CA ALA A 46 7.42 3.25 -2.66
C ALA A 46 8.77 3.36 -1.91
N GLY A 47 9.89 2.93 -2.51
CA GLY A 47 11.23 3.08 -1.95
C GLY A 47 11.64 4.54 -1.70
N GLY A 48 11.28 5.47 -2.59
CA GLY A 48 11.62 6.90 -2.52
C GLY A 48 10.56 7.79 -1.88
N SER A 49 9.44 7.22 -1.43
CA SER A 49 8.34 7.97 -0.84
C SER A 49 8.52 8.16 0.67
N ALA A 50 8.43 9.41 1.12
CA ALA A 50 8.43 9.74 2.55
C ALA A 50 7.18 9.20 3.26
N LEU A 51 6.01 9.25 2.60
CA LEU A 51 4.77 8.69 3.12
C LEU A 51 4.87 7.17 3.28
N SER A 52 5.44 6.47 2.30
CA SER A 52 5.70 5.03 2.34
C SER A 52 6.70 4.68 3.45
N GLU A 53 7.74 5.49 3.66
CA GLU A 53 8.68 5.31 4.76
C GLU A 53 8.01 5.49 6.13
N PHE A 54 7.12 6.47 6.28
CA PHE A 54 6.32 6.68 7.48
C PHE A 54 5.38 5.49 7.76
N LEU A 55 4.59 5.10 6.75
CA LEU A 55 3.62 4.01 6.84
C LEU A 55 4.26 2.66 7.13
N LYS A 56 5.53 2.47 6.78
CA LYS A 56 6.31 1.27 7.13
C LYS A 56 6.32 0.99 8.62
N ASN A 57 6.39 2.05 9.44
CA ASN A 57 6.55 1.93 10.89
C ASN A 57 5.25 2.25 11.65
N TYR A 58 4.28 2.89 11.00
CA TYR A 58 3.01 3.32 11.59
C TYR A 58 2.14 2.14 12.07
N THR A 59 1.70 2.18 13.33
CA THR A 59 1.01 1.06 14.02
C THR A 59 -0.50 1.18 14.06
N GLU A 60 -1.04 2.36 13.77
CA GLU A 60 -2.48 2.61 13.93
C GLU A 60 -3.32 2.20 12.71
N ILE A 61 -2.68 1.73 11.63
CA ILE A 61 -3.42 1.05 10.57
C ILE A 61 -3.80 -0.34 11.07
N LYS A 62 -5.04 -0.46 11.55
CA LYS A 62 -5.68 -1.71 11.94
C LYS A 62 -6.88 -1.89 11.02
N SER A 63 -6.87 -2.94 10.21
CA SER A 63 -7.97 -3.25 9.30
C SER A 63 -8.09 -4.75 9.11
N LYS A 64 -9.34 -5.23 9.00
CA LYS A 64 -9.62 -6.63 8.62
C LYS A 64 -9.26 -6.91 7.16
N MET A 65 -9.27 -5.88 6.32
CA MET A 65 -9.08 -5.98 4.87
C MET A 65 -8.11 -4.90 4.40
N CYS A 66 -7.05 -5.29 3.71
CA CYS A 66 -6.08 -4.38 3.14
C CYS A 66 -5.84 -4.75 1.69
N ALA A 67 -5.98 -3.78 0.79
CA ALA A 67 -5.74 -3.92 -0.62
C ALA A 67 -4.58 -3.01 -1.02
N TYR A 68 -3.58 -3.57 -1.69
CA TYR A 68 -2.49 -2.82 -2.27
C TYR A 68 -2.72 -2.72 -3.78
N CYS A 69 -2.64 -1.51 -4.32
CA CYS A 69 -2.76 -1.25 -5.74
C CYS A 69 -1.40 -0.78 -6.27
N GLN A 70 -0.82 -1.53 -7.21
CA GLN A 70 0.25 -1.01 -8.06
C GLN A 70 -0.47 -0.37 -9.24
N GLU A 71 -0.58 0.96 -9.25
CA GLU A 71 -1.03 1.67 -10.45
C GLU A 71 0.13 1.61 -11.46
N LEU A 72 -0.04 0.78 -12.50
CA LEU A 72 0.67 0.93 -13.77
C LEU A 72 0.07 2.16 -14.47
N TYR A 73 0.47 3.38 -14.09
CA TYR A 73 0.18 4.56 -14.90
C TYR A 73 1.08 4.57 -16.13
N GLY A 74 0.79 3.66 -17.06
CA GLY A 74 1.67 3.38 -18.19
C GLY A 74 1.17 2.37 -19.21
N SER A 75 -0.15 2.26 -19.45
CA SER A 75 -0.61 1.99 -20.82
C SER A 75 -0.63 3.33 -21.55
N LYS A 76 0.56 3.81 -21.94
CA LYS A 76 0.66 4.81 -23.00
C LYS A 76 0.85 4.04 -24.30
N TYR A 77 -0.27 3.88 -25.01
CA TYR A 77 -0.46 3.25 -26.33
C TYR A 77 -0.38 1.72 -26.36
#